data_AF-A0AAW9EAX3-F1
#
_entry.id   AF-A0AAW9EAX3-F1
#
_cell.length_a   1.000
_cell.length_b   1.000
_cell.length_c   1.000
_cell.angle_alpha   90.00
_cell.angle_beta   90.00
_cell.angle_gamma   90.00
#
_symmetry.space_group_name_H-M   'P 1'
#
loop_
_entity.id
_entity.type
_entity.pdbx_description
1 polymer ?
#
loop_
_entity_poly.entity_id
_entity_poly.type
_entity_poly.pdbx_seq_one_letter_code
_entity_poly.pdbx_strand_id
1 'polypeptide(L)' 'MIPDVSKALSWLEAHPKVLCGIHRGIERETLRVTPDGHLAATGHPVELGKSLTHK' A
#
# COMPACT_ATOMS: atom_id res chain seq x y z
N MET A 1 2.95 -29.34 0.73
CA MET A 1 2.37 -29.85 -0.53
C MET A 1 1.50 -28.74 -1.10
N ILE A 2 1.73 -28.30 -2.34
CA ILE A 2 0.92 -27.27 -3.02
C ILE A 2 -0.23 -27.98 -3.77
N PRO A 3 -1.48 -27.46 -3.72
CA PRO A 3 -2.60 -28.10 -4.40
C PRO A 3 -2.50 -27.94 -5.92
N ASP A 4 -3.09 -28.90 -6.65
CA ASP A 4 -3.30 -28.74 -8.08
C ASP A 4 -4.38 -27.66 -8.33
N VAL A 5 -4.00 -26.64 -9.10
CA VAL A 5 -4.86 -25.51 -9.51
C VAL A 5 -5.05 -25.44 -11.02
N SER A 6 -4.67 -26.48 -11.77
CA SER A 6 -4.67 -26.50 -13.24
C SER A 6 -6.02 -26.10 -13.85
N LYS A 7 -7.13 -26.57 -13.26
CA LYS A 7 -8.49 -26.20 -13.71
C LYS A 7 -8.77 -24.70 -13.57
N ALA A 8 -8.32 -24.08 -12.48
CA ALA A 8 -8.53 -22.65 -12.24
C ALA A 8 -7.66 -21.80 -13.18
N LEU A 9 -6.42 -22.24 -13.45
CA LEU A 9 -5.54 -21.60 -14.41
C LEU A 9 -6.10 -21.67 -15.84
N SER A 10 -6.58 -22.83 -16.31
CA SER A 10 -7.20 -22.93 -17.63
C SER A 10 -8.46 -22.05 -17.78
N TRP A 11 -9.25 -21.90 -16.71
CA TRP A 11 -10.37 -20.97 -16.72
C TRP A 11 -9.88 -19.51 -16.82
N LEU A 12 -8.83 -19.14 -16.10
CA LEU A 12 -8.26 -17.80 -16.12
C LEU A 12 -7.66 -17.46 -17.50
N GLU A 13 -6.95 -18.41 -18.12
CA GLU A 13 -6.42 -18.32 -19.49
C GLU A 13 -7.53 -18.04 -20.51
N ALA A 14 -8.68 -18.72 -20.37
CA ALA A 14 -9.83 -18.53 -21.25
C ALA A 14 -10.54 -17.18 -21.05
N HIS A 15 -10.34 -16.49 -19.92
CA HIS A 15 -11.02 -15.24 -19.58
C HIS A 15 -10.03 -14.11 -19.21
N PRO A 16 -9.10 -13.72 -20.09
CA PRO A 16 -7.97 -12.85 -19.73
C PRO A 16 -8.38 -11.46 -19.22
N LYS A 17 -9.58 -10.98 -19.59
CA LYS A 17 -10.07 -9.66 -19.17
C LYS A 17 -10.62 -9.62 -17.74
N VAL A 18 -10.81 -10.76 -17.07
CA VAL A 18 -11.41 -10.80 -15.71
C VAL A 18 -10.51 -10.17 -14.65
N LEU A 19 -9.21 -10.05 -14.92
CA LEU A 19 -8.25 -9.36 -14.05
C LEU A 19 -8.03 -7.90 -14.44
N CYS A 20 -8.66 -7.40 -15.51
CA CYS A 20 -8.61 -5.99 -15.83
C CYS A 20 -9.35 -5.19 -14.75
N GLY A 21 -8.76 -4.08 -14.31
CA GLY A 21 -9.38 -3.21 -13.29
C GLY A 21 -9.09 -3.63 -11.84
N ILE A 22 -8.04 -4.42 -11.58
CA ILE A 22 -7.56 -4.63 -10.21
C ILE A 22 -7.06 -3.29 -9.65
N HIS A 23 -7.77 -2.80 -8.63
CA HIS A 23 -7.37 -1.63 -7.85
C HIS A 23 -6.48 -2.05 -6.69
N ARG A 24 -5.57 -1.15 -6.28
CA ARG A 24 -4.65 -1.36 -5.16
C ARG A 24 -4.60 -0.08 -4.30
N GLY A 25 -4.38 -0.24 -3.01
CA GLY A 25 -4.08 0.83 -2.06
C GLY A 25 -2.85 0.45 -1.23
N ILE A 26 -2.06 1.44 -0.82
CA ILE A 26 -0.86 1.25 -0.01
C ILE A 26 -0.84 2.29 1.09
N GLU A 27 -0.56 1.84 2.30
CA GLU A 27 -0.27 2.69 3.46
C GLU A 27 1.14 2.38 3.95
N ARG A 28 1.86 3.43 4.38
CA ARG A 28 3.22 3.30 4.89
C ARG A 28 3.46 4.29 6.01
N GLU A 29 3.98 3.79 7.11
CA GLU A 29 4.37 4.59 8.26
C GLU A 29 5.89 4.83 8.30
N THR A 30 6.29 5.94 8.90
CA THR A 30 7.69 6.21 9.21
C THR A 30 7.80 7.21 10.36
N LEU A 31 8.83 7.08 11.18
CA LEU A 31 9.13 8.06 12.21
C LEU A 31 9.85 9.27 11.59
N ARG A 32 9.53 10.46 12.08
CA ARG A 32 10.34 11.65 11.81
C ARG A 32 11.56 11.63 12.74
N VAL A 33 12.74 11.81 12.18
CA VAL A 33 14.01 11.77 12.91
C VAL A 33 14.83 13.03 12.68
N THR A 34 15.72 13.32 13.62
CA THR A 34 16.79 14.32 13.49
C THR A 34 17.97 13.75 12.68
N PRO A 35 18.90 14.58 12.18
CA PRO A 35 20.04 14.09 11.37
C PRO A 35 20.97 13.10 12.10
N ASP A 36 21.02 13.16 13.42
CA ASP A 36 21.74 12.24 14.31
C ASP A 36 20.94 10.97 14.67
N GLY A 37 19.73 10.81 14.12
CA GLY A 37 18.94 9.59 14.20
C GLY A 37 18.01 9.49 15.43
N HIS A 38 17.84 10.57 16.20
CA HIS A 38 16.89 10.61 17.30
C HIS A 38 15.47 10.96 16.83
N LEU A 39 14.46 10.67 17.65
CA LEU A 39 13.08 11.03 17.34
C LEU A 39 12.91 12.56 17.32
N ALA A 40 12.26 13.07 16.26
CA ALA A 40 11.91 14.48 16.20
C ALA A 40 10.83 14.81 17.24
N ALA A 41 11.10 15.77 18.12
CA ALA A 41 10.15 16.23 19.14
C ALA A 41 9.18 17.32 18.64
N THR A 42 9.34 17.80 17.40
CA THR A 42 8.45 18.81 16.80
C THR A 42 7.06 18.22 16.52
N GLY A 43 6.05 19.07 16.40
CA GLY A 43 4.70 18.66 15.98
C GLY A 43 4.62 18.18 14.52
N HIS A 44 3.39 17.91 14.05
CA HIS A 44 3.15 17.60 12.63
C HIS A 44 3.58 18.78 11.74
N PRO A 45 4.28 18.54 10.62
CA PRO A 45 4.67 19.62 9.71
C PRO A 45 3.45 20.43 9.24
N VAL A 46 3.46 21.74 9.47
CA VAL A 46 2.31 22.63 9.15
C VAL A 46 1.98 22.63 7.65
N GLU A 47 3.00 22.50 6.80
CA GLU A 47 2.86 22.45 5.34
C GLU A 47 2.07 21.22 4.85
N LEU A 48 1.95 20.16 5.67
CA LEU A 48 1.13 18.98 5.38
C LEU A 48 -0.32 19.14 5.87
N GLY A 49 -0.70 20.29 6.44
CA GLY A 49 -2.05 20.57 6.88
C GLY A 49 -2.47 19.79 8.15
N LYS A 50 -3.71 19.31 8.18
CA LYS A 50 -4.29 18.64 9.36
C LYS A 50 -4.14 17.13 9.24
N SER A 51 -3.48 16.51 10.22
CA SER A 51 -3.38 15.04 10.29
C SER A 51 -4.74 14.33 10.31
N LEU A 52 -5.78 14.95 10.89
CA LEU A 52 -7.13 14.38 10.96
C LEU A 52 -7.85 14.33 9.60
N THR A 53 -7.59 15.29 8.71
CA THR A 53 -8.38 15.50 7.49
C THR A 53 -7.54 16.09 6.35
N HIS A 54 -6.33 15.58 6.13
CA HIS A 54 -5.44 16.08 5.08
C HIS A 54 -6.23 16.33 3.78
N LYS A 55 -6.02 17.48 3.14
CA LYS A 55 -6.65 17.82 1.85
C LYS A 55 -5.57 17.97 0.81
#